data_AF-A0A7C5ITD0-F1
#
_entry.id   AF-A0A7C5ITD0-F1
#
_cell.length_a   1.000
_cell.length_b   1.000
_cell.length_c   1.000
_cell.angle_alpha   90.00
_cell.angle_beta   90.00
_cell.angle_gamma   90.00
#
_symmetry.space_group_name_H-M   'P 1'
#
loop_
_entity.id
_entity.type
_entity.pdbx_description
1 polymer ?
#
loop_
_entity_poly.entity_id
_entity_poly.type
_entity_poly.pdbx_seq_one_letter_code
_entity_poly.pdbx_strand_id
1 'polypeptide(L)'
;MAEVAALLDIPYFIGRAKTLYDYDNFIADTGGSLIEVIDLDDKNDPVTKVLADNTALLYIRGTDEDADALIARYKKAPKPMYYRPELLARKWSEYKKLNQIELDEDIDPIDFATWGFEAILEDRLPRYQALAERFGYTVEAKELGTVRDTKDFMALMRKAITSRNSAKGW
;
A
#
# COMPACT_ATOMS: atom_id res chain seq x y z
N MET A 1 -11.25 8.10 10.97
CA MET A 1 -11.13 8.39 9.52
C MET A 1 -11.74 7.23 8.74
N ALA A 2 -12.31 7.46 7.56
CA ALA A 2 -13.02 6.42 6.79
C ALA A 2 -12.12 5.25 6.37
N GLU A 3 -10.89 5.52 5.92
CA GLU A 3 -9.91 4.47 5.57
C GLU A 3 -9.62 3.53 6.75
N VAL A 4 -9.33 4.10 7.93
CA VAL A 4 -9.08 3.34 9.16
C VAL A 4 -10.28 2.45 9.51
N ALA A 5 -11.50 3.00 9.45
CA ALA A 5 -12.71 2.23 9.73
C ALA A 5 -12.88 1.07 8.74
N ALA A 6 -12.69 1.31 7.43
CA ALA A 6 -12.79 0.27 6.41
C ALA A 6 -11.77 -0.86 6.60
N LEU A 7 -10.54 -0.53 7.01
CA LEU A 7 -9.51 -1.52 7.34
C LEU A 7 -9.87 -2.32 8.61
N LEU A 8 -10.44 -1.66 9.62
CA LEU A 8 -10.88 -2.31 10.86
C LEU A 8 -12.13 -3.21 10.66
N ASP A 9 -12.91 -3.00 9.60
CA ASP A 9 -14.07 -3.84 9.26
C ASP A 9 -13.68 -5.17 8.57
N ILE A 10 -12.41 -5.38 8.20
CA ILE A 10 -11.95 -6.60 7.52
C ILE A 10 -12.35 -7.90 8.26
N PRO A 11 -12.13 -8.06 9.58
CA PRO A 11 -12.55 -9.27 10.31
C PRO A 11 -14.07 -9.50 10.24
N TYR A 12 -14.86 -8.43 10.28
CA TYR A 12 -16.30 -8.51 10.12
C TYR A 12 -16.68 -9.03 8.73
N PHE A 13 -16.06 -8.53 7.66
CA PHE A 13 -16.31 -9.00 6.30
C PHE A 13 -15.83 -10.44 6.06
N ILE A 14 -14.72 -10.86 6.67
CA ILE A 14 -14.26 -12.26 6.66
C ILE A 14 -15.34 -13.17 7.27
N GLY A 15 -15.84 -12.83 8.47
CA GLY A 15 -16.89 -13.61 9.13
C GLY A 15 -18.20 -13.66 8.34
N ARG A 16 -18.57 -12.54 7.70
CA ARG A 16 -19.75 -12.45 6.84
C ARG A 16 -19.60 -13.30 5.57
N ALA A 17 -18.43 -13.28 4.94
CA ALA A 17 -18.14 -14.08 3.75
C ALA A 17 -18.35 -15.58 4.04
N LYS A 18 -17.85 -16.05 5.18
CA LYS A 18 -18.07 -17.43 5.62
C LYS A 18 -19.53 -17.71 5.98
N THR A 19 -20.17 -16.84 6.77
CA THR A 19 -21.53 -17.10 7.28
C THR A 19 -22.60 -17.06 6.18
N LEU A 20 -22.47 -16.15 5.22
CA LEU A 20 -23.49 -15.94 4.19
C LEU A 20 -23.24 -16.73 2.91
N TYR A 21 -21.97 -16.95 2.57
CA TYR A 21 -21.59 -17.48 1.27
C TYR A 21 -20.73 -18.74 1.36
N ASP A 22 -20.43 -19.22 2.57
CA ASP A 22 -19.57 -20.36 2.84
C ASP A 22 -18.16 -20.23 2.21
N TYR A 23 -17.68 -18.99 2.04
CA TYR A 23 -16.35 -18.74 1.50
C TYR A 23 -15.27 -18.95 2.56
N ASP A 24 -14.40 -19.92 2.33
CA ASP A 24 -13.24 -20.22 3.18
C ASP A 24 -12.06 -19.27 2.93
N ASN A 25 -11.99 -18.68 1.73
CA ASN A 25 -10.89 -17.82 1.32
C ASN A 25 -11.38 -16.39 1.11
N PHE A 26 -10.65 -15.43 1.65
CA PHE A 26 -10.95 -14.01 1.55
C PHE A 26 -9.71 -13.23 1.11
N ILE A 27 -9.88 -12.36 0.13
CA ILE A 27 -8.82 -11.44 -0.34
C ILE A 27 -9.37 -10.03 -0.22
N ALA A 28 -8.63 -9.17 0.49
CA ALA A 28 -8.87 -7.73 0.50
C ALA A 28 -7.68 -7.05 -0.19
N ASP A 29 -7.95 -6.39 -1.31
CA ASP A 29 -7.00 -5.41 -1.83
C ASP A 29 -7.13 -4.12 -1.01
N THR A 30 -6.00 -3.47 -0.76
CA THR A 30 -5.97 -2.23 0.03
C THR A 30 -5.51 -1.10 -0.87
N GLY A 31 -6.01 0.10 -0.61
CA GLY A 31 -5.53 1.28 -1.29
C GLY A 31 -4.06 1.56 -0.96
N GLY A 32 -3.39 2.30 -1.83
CA GLY A 32 -2.06 2.84 -1.56
C GLY A 32 -2.00 3.71 -0.30
N SER A 33 -3.16 4.17 0.18
CA SER A 33 -3.34 4.97 1.40
C SER A 33 -3.18 4.19 2.70
N LEU A 34 -3.23 2.85 2.70
CA LEU A 34 -3.08 2.04 3.92
C LEU A 34 -1.83 2.44 4.69
N ILE A 35 -0.70 2.60 3.99
CA ILE A 35 0.57 2.93 4.62
C ILE A 35 0.57 4.32 5.25
N GLU A 36 -0.32 5.22 4.82
CA GLU A 36 -0.42 6.59 5.34
C GLU A 36 -1.27 6.72 6.61
N VAL A 37 -2.02 5.67 6.96
CA VAL A 37 -2.95 5.68 8.10
C VAL A 37 -2.55 4.73 9.22
N ILE A 38 -1.33 4.19 9.16
CA ILE A 38 -0.72 3.36 10.19
C ILE A 38 0.55 4.00 10.72
N ASP A 39 0.81 3.81 12.02
CA ASP A 39 2.10 4.09 12.61
C ASP A 39 2.94 2.81 12.63
N LEU A 40 3.99 2.75 11.83
CA LEU A 40 4.86 1.57 11.78
C LEU A 40 5.70 1.41 13.05
N ASP A 41 6.01 2.52 13.74
CA ASP A 41 6.88 2.52 14.91
C ASP A 41 6.12 2.19 16.20
N ASP A 42 4.79 2.31 16.18
CA ASP A 42 3.92 1.73 17.20
C ASP A 42 3.66 0.24 16.95
N LYS A 43 4.26 -0.61 17.78
CA LYS A 43 4.03 -2.07 17.75
C LYS A 43 2.58 -2.47 18.06
N ASN A 44 1.79 -1.55 18.64
CA ASN A 44 0.39 -1.76 18.97
C ASN A 44 -0.54 -0.91 18.09
N ASP A 45 -0.05 -0.41 16.94
CA ASP A 45 -0.90 0.29 15.98
C ASP A 45 -2.16 -0.56 15.71
N PRO A 46 -3.36 -0.02 15.98
CA PRO A 46 -4.58 -0.81 16.03
C PRO A 46 -4.95 -1.40 14.66
N VAL A 47 -4.65 -0.68 13.58
CA VAL A 47 -4.91 -1.14 12.22
C VAL A 47 -3.97 -2.29 11.87
N THR A 48 -2.66 -2.07 12.03
CA THR A 48 -1.64 -3.08 11.74
C THR A 48 -1.89 -4.36 12.53
N LYS A 49 -2.23 -4.23 13.82
CA LYS A 49 -2.59 -5.36 14.67
C LYS A 49 -3.79 -6.13 14.14
N VAL A 50 -4.90 -5.45 13.85
CA VAL A 50 -6.12 -6.11 13.35
C VAL A 50 -5.85 -6.83 12.03
N LEU A 51 -5.12 -6.20 11.10
CA LEU A 51 -4.80 -6.82 9.83
C LEU A 51 -3.89 -8.03 10.00
N ALA A 52 -2.82 -7.92 10.80
CA ALA A 52 -1.89 -9.02 11.02
C ALA A 52 -2.51 -10.21 11.77
N ASP A 53 -3.44 -9.94 12.71
CA ASP A 53 -4.11 -11.00 13.48
C ASP A 53 -5.14 -11.78 12.64
N ASN A 54 -5.69 -11.18 11.59
CA ASN A 54 -6.80 -11.76 10.82
C ASN A 54 -6.46 -12.10 9.36
N THR A 55 -5.30 -11.66 8.85
CA THR A 55 -4.92 -11.81 7.45
C THR A 55 -3.43 -12.13 7.28
N ALA A 56 -3.06 -12.63 6.11
CA ALA A 56 -1.67 -12.63 5.66
C ALA A 56 -1.42 -11.33 4.88
N LEU A 57 -0.74 -10.36 5.50
CA LEU A 57 -0.32 -9.13 4.83
C LEU A 57 0.66 -9.47 3.70
N LEU A 58 0.32 -9.13 2.46
CA LEU A 58 1.13 -9.43 1.28
C LEU A 58 1.53 -8.14 0.56
N TYR A 59 2.81 -7.81 0.59
CA TYR A 59 3.38 -6.72 -0.20
C TYR A 59 3.77 -7.23 -1.59
N ILE A 60 3.16 -6.64 -2.62
CA ILE A 60 3.49 -6.88 -4.02
C ILE A 60 4.54 -5.86 -4.42
N ARG A 61 5.80 -6.30 -4.47
CA ARG A 61 6.93 -5.44 -4.79
C ARG A 61 7.11 -5.33 -6.30
N GLY A 62 7.02 -4.11 -6.82
CA GLY A 62 7.34 -3.81 -8.22
C GLY A 62 8.82 -3.50 -8.42
N THR A 63 9.24 -3.45 -9.67
CA THR A 63 10.53 -2.90 -10.09
C THR A 63 10.45 -1.38 -10.33
N ASP A 64 11.57 -0.76 -10.68
CA ASP A 64 11.59 0.65 -11.09
C ASP A 64 10.76 0.87 -12.36
N GLU A 65 10.75 -0.09 -13.30
CA GLU A 65 9.89 -0.03 -14.48
C GLU A 65 8.38 -0.09 -14.13
N ASP A 66 8.01 -0.85 -13.09
CA ASP A 66 6.64 -0.85 -12.59
C ASP A 66 6.27 0.53 -11.99
N ALA A 67 7.20 1.16 -11.27
CA ALA A 67 7.01 2.50 -10.71
C ALA A 67 6.82 3.55 -11.82
N ASP A 68 7.66 3.53 -12.86
CA ASP A 68 7.52 4.40 -14.03
C ASP A 68 6.17 4.23 -14.73
N ALA A 69 5.72 2.98 -14.89
CA ALA A 69 4.41 2.68 -15.46
C ALA A 69 3.25 3.20 -14.59
N LEU A 70 3.37 3.13 -13.26
CA LEU A 70 2.41 3.71 -12.32
C LEU A 70 2.35 5.23 -12.46
N ILE A 71 3.51 5.90 -12.52
CA ILE A 71 3.62 7.36 -12.68
C ILE A 71 3.01 7.79 -14.03
N ALA A 72 3.33 7.09 -15.12
CA ALA A 72 2.77 7.38 -16.44
C ALA A 72 1.24 7.22 -16.47
N ARG A 73 0.70 6.17 -15.82
CA ARG A 73 -0.75 5.96 -15.71
C ARG A 73 -1.41 7.06 -14.89
N TYR A 74 -0.79 7.47 -13.79
CA TYR A 74 -1.31 8.56 -12.96
C TYR A 74 -1.32 9.89 -13.72
N LYS A 75 -0.24 10.23 -14.44
CA LYS A 75 -0.16 11.41 -15.32
C LYS A 75 -1.31 11.49 -16.33
N LYS A 76 -1.77 10.34 -16.86
CA LYS A 76 -2.89 10.26 -17.82
C LYS A 76 -4.27 10.49 -17.19
N ALA A 77 -4.44 10.12 -15.92
CA ALA A 77 -5.71 10.18 -15.22
C ALA A 77 -5.47 10.49 -13.73
N PRO A 78 -5.08 11.73 -13.39
CA PRO A 78 -4.77 12.11 -12.02
C PRO A 78 -6.04 12.01 -11.18
N LYS A 79 -5.88 11.46 -9.98
CA LYS A 79 -6.96 11.28 -9.01
C LYS A 79 -6.53 11.80 -7.65
N PRO A 80 -7.46 12.24 -6.79
CA PRO A 80 -7.11 12.67 -5.44
C PRO A 80 -6.32 11.60 -4.68
N MET A 81 -5.25 12.02 -4.03
CA MET A 81 -4.39 11.17 -3.19
C MET A 81 -4.36 11.73 -1.77
N TYR A 82 -4.40 10.84 -0.78
CA TYR A 82 -4.14 11.22 0.60
C TYR A 82 -2.64 11.33 0.84
N TYR A 83 -2.23 12.46 1.42
CA TYR A 83 -0.88 12.75 1.91
C TYR A 83 -0.95 12.86 3.43
N ARG A 84 0.04 12.30 4.15
CA ARG A 84 0.22 12.65 5.56
C ARG A 84 0.50 14.16 5.68
N PRO A 85 -0.05 14.87 6.68
CA PRO A 85 0.07 16.32 6.79
C PRO A 85 1.51 16.85 6.67
N GLU A 86 2.47 16.16 7.28
CA GLU A 86 3.88 16.54 7.28
C GLU A 86 4.51 16.36 5.90
N LEU A 87 4.17 15.27 5.20
CA LEU A 87 4.61 15.02 3.83
C LEU A 87 4.03 16.06 2.87
N LEU A 88 2.73 16.37 3.02
CA LEU A 88 2.05 17.38 2.20
C LEU A 88 2.71 18.75 2.37
N ALA A 89 2.88 19.23 3.60
CA ALA A 89 3.46 20.54 3.86
C ALA A 89 4.89 20.67 3.30
N ARG A 90 5.69 19.61 3.45
CA ARG A 90 7.05 19.55 2.89
C ARG A 90 7.03 19.59 1.37
N LYS A 91 6.22 18.75 0.72
CA LYS A 91 6.16 18.63 -0.74
C LYS A 91 5.51 19.85 -1.39
N TRP A 92 4.54 20.47 -0.74
CA TRP A 92 3.96 21.75 -1.14
C TRP A 92 5.03 22.85 -1.19
N SER A 93 5.81 23.00 -0.11
CA SER A 93 6.89 23.98 -0.04
C SER A 93 7.99 23.74 -1.09
N GLU A 94 8.34 22.47 -1.31
CA GLU A 94 9.31 22.06 -2.33
C GLU A 94 8.82 22.40 -3.74
N TYR A 95 7.57 22.07 -4.06
CA TYR A 95 6.95 22.37 -5.35
C TYR A 95 6.89 23.88 -5.62
N LYS A 96 6.49 24.69 -4.63
CA LYS A 96 6.49 26.16 -4.76
C LYS A 96 7.88 26.71 -5.08
N LYS A 97 8.89 26.24 -4.37
CA LYS A 97 10.28 26.66 -4.58
C LYS A 97 10.81 26.28 -5.97
N LEU A 98 10.50 25.07 -6.43
CA LEU A 98 10.93 24.58 -7.75
C LEU A 98 10.30 25.39 -8.89
N ASN A 99 9.04 25.79 -8.73
CA ASN A 99 8.27 26.50 -9.76
C ASN A 99 8.25 28.03 -9.56
N GLN A 100 8.97 28.56 -8.57
CA GLN A 100 9.03 29.99 -8.23
C GLN A 100 7.64 30.60 -7.95
N ILE A 101 6.78 29.84 -7.27
CA ILE A 101 5.42 30.24 -6.91
C ILE A 101 5.39 30.81 -5.48
N GLU A 102 4.89 32.04 -5.32
CA GLU A 102 4.82 32.71 -4.01
C GLU A 102 3.48 32.46 -3.29
N LEU A 103 2.35 32.57 -3.99
CA LEU A 103 1.02 32.44 -3.41
C LEU A 103 0.48 31.01 -3.57
N ASP A 104 -0.26 30.51 -2.59
CA ASP A 104 -0.80 29.15 -2.64
C ASP A 104 -1.90 28.99 -3.70
N GLU A 105 -2.63 30.08 -4.01
CA GLU A 105 -3.70 30.10 -5.01
C GLU A 105 -3.20 30.02 -6.46
N ASP A 106 -1.91 30.29 -6.68
CA ASP A 106 -1.26 30.19 -7.99
C ASP A 106 -0.86 28.73 -8.34
N ILE A 107 -1.05 27.79 -7.41
CA ILE A 107 -0.76 26.37 -7.66
C ILE A 107 -1.93 25.72 -8.40
N ASP A 108 -1.64 25.13 -9.57
CA ASP A 108 -2.53 24.18 -10.21
C ASP A 108 -2.55 22.85 -9.40
N PRO A 109 -3.71 22.45 -8.84
CA PRO A 109 -3.80 21.23 -8.02
C PRO A 109 -3.51 19.95 -8.80
N ILE A 110 -3.78 19.91 -10.10
CA ILE A 110 -3.52 18.77 -10.98
C ILE A 110 -2.02 18.64 -11.23
N ASP A 111 -1.34 19.76 -11.50
CA ASP A 111 0.11 19.75 -11.70
C ASP A 111 0.85 19.37 -10.41
N PHE A 112 0.43 19.94 -9.28
CA PHE A 112 0.96 19.52 -7.97
C PHE A 112 0.69 18.04 -7.71
N ALA A 113 -0.54 17.55 -7.94
CA ALA A 113 -0.87 16.15 -7.70
C ALA A 113 -0.06 15.21 -8.61
N THR A 114 0.23 15.62 -9.84
CA THR A 114 1.01 14.86 -10.82
C THR A 114 2.47 14.77 -10.43
N TRP A 115 3.07 15.89 -10.03
CA TRP A 115 4.44 15.94 -9.52
C TRP A 115 4.56 15.21 -8.17
N GLY A 116 3.60 15.44 -7.28
CA GLY A 116 3.58 14.90 -5.92
C GLY A 116 3.35 13.39 -5.86
N PHE A 117 2.76 12.79 -6.89
CA PHE A 117 2.55 11.34 -6.94
C PHE A 117 3.85 10.55 -6.96
N GLU A 118 4.84 11.00 -7.72
CA GLU A 118 6.18 10.39 -7.75
C GLU A 118 6.83 10.44 -6.37
N ALA A 119 6.80 11.62 -5.74
CA ALA A 119 7.28 11.81 -4.38
C ALA A 119 6.54 10.97 -3.33
N ILE A 120 5.22 10.78 -3.45
CA ILE A 120 4.46 9.86 -2.61
C ILE A 120 4.96 8.43 -2.83
N LEU A 121 5.11 8.01 -4.08
CA LEU A 121 5.46 6.63 -4.41
C LEU A 121 6.81 6.28 -3.77
N GLU A 122 7.80 7.15 -3.92
CA GLU A 122 9.12 7.04 -3.28
C GLU A 122 9.05 6.97 -1.76
N ASP A 123 8.21 7.79 -1.10
CA ASP A 123 8.02 7.74 0.36
C ASP A 123 7.39 6.41 0.82
N ARG A 124 6.48 5.86 0.01
CA ARG A 124 5.71 4.66 0.34
C ARG A 124 6.50 3.37 0.21
N LEU A 125 7.35 3.24 -0.82
CA LEU A 125 8.09 1.99 -1.09
C LEU A 125 8.87 1.45 0.13
N PRO A 126 9.75 2.22 0.80
CA PRO A 126 10.49 1.73 1.97
C PRO A 126 9.56 1.42 3.15
N ARG A 127 8.44 2.13 3.28
CA ARG A 127 7.46 1.91 4.36
C ARG A 127 6.66 0.63 4.14
N TYR A 128 6.25 0.33 2.91
CA TYR A 128 5.63 -0.95 2.57
C TYR A 128 6.59 -2.12 2.78
N GLN A 129 7.86 -1.95 2.40
CA GLN A 129 8.90 -2.95 2.66
C GLN A 129 9.04 -3.20 4.17
N ALA A 130 9.12 -2.14 4.99
CA ALA A 130 9.19 -2.26 6.45
C ALA A 130 7.95 -2.94 7.07
N LEU A 131 6.74 -2.62 6.59
CA LEU A 131 5.49 -3.27 7.00
C LEU A 131 5.55 -4.79 6.73
N ALA A 132 5.96 -5.17 5.52
CA ALA A 132 6.09 -6.58 5.14
C ALA A 132 7.14 -7.30 5.98
N GLU A 133 8.31 -6.70 6.20
CA GLU A 133 9.35 -7.27 7.06
C GLU A 133 8.86 -7.50 8.49
N ARG A 134 8.18 -6.53 9.08
CA ARG A 134 7.67 -6.64 10.46
C ARG A 134 6.50 -7.62 10.56
N PHE A 135 5.50 -7.51 9.69
CA PHE A 135 4.19 -8.12 9.90
C PHE A 135 3.67 -9.02 8.76
N GLY A 136 4.30 -9.03 7.59
CA GLY A 136 3.73 -9.66 6.38
C GLY A 136 4.68 -10.54 5.57
N TYR A 137 4.42 -10.64 4.28
CA TYR A 137 5.18 -11.39 3.30
C TYR A 137 5.38 -10.53 2.05
N THR A 138 6.41 -10.83 1.27
CA THR A 138 6.71 -10.12 0.02
C THR A 138 6.69 -11.09 -1.14
N VAL A 139 6.12 -10.67 -2.27
CA VAL A 139 6.19 -11.32 -3.57
C VAL A 139 6.55 -10.29 -4.62
N GLU A 140 7.22 -10.69 -5.70
CA GLU A 140 7.45 -9.75 -6.81
C GLU A 140 6.20 -9.63 -7.69
N ALA A 141 5.94 -8.43 -8.21
CA ALA A 141 4.82 -8.16 -9.11
C ALA A 141 4.82 -9.07 -10.33
N LYS A 142 6.00 -9.36 -10.89
CA LYS A 142 6.18 -10.31 -11.99
C LYS A 142 5.72 -11.74 -11.66
N GLU A 143 5.89 -12.19 -10.41
CA GLU A 143 5.46 -13.53 -9.99
C GLU A 143 3.95 -13.58 -9.87
N LEU A 144 3.35 -12.55 -9.28
CA LEU A 144 1.91 -12.41 -9.22
C LEU A 144 1.27 -12.36 -10.62
N GLY A 145 1.93 -11.68 -11.57
CA GLY A 145 1.48 -11.63 -12.98
C GLY A 145 1.42 -12.99 -13.69
N THR A 146 2.05 -14.04 -13.13
CA THR A 146 1.96 -15.42 -13.66
C THR A 146 0.83 -16.24 -13.06
N VAL A 147 0.14 -15.75 -12.03
CA VAL A 147 -0.94 -16.45 -11.35
C VAL A 147 -2.18 -16.48 -12.23
N ARG A 148 -2.71 -17.67 -12.51
CA ARG A 148 -3.90 -17.85 -13.36
C ARG A 148 -5.11 -18.35 -12.60
N ASP A 149 -4.87 -19.06 -11.49
CA ASP A 149 -5.89 -19.71 -10.71
C ASP A 149 -5.51 -19.80 -9.23
N THR A 150 -6.41 -20.38 -8.44
CA THR A 150 -6.23 -20.58 -6.99
C THR A 150 -5.00 -21.44 -6.69
N LYS A 151 -4.67 -22.43 -7.52
CA LYS A 151 -3.52 -23.30 -7.28
C LYS A 151 -2.21 -22.53 -7.41
N ASP A 152 -2.10 -21.72 -8.47
CA ASP A 152 -0.94 -20.85 -8.70
C ASP A 152 -0.80 -19.84 -7.54
N PHE A 153 -1.90 -19.21 -7.10
CA PHE A 153 -1.88 -18.26 -5.99
C PHE A 153 -1.43 -18.92 -4.68
N MET A 154 -1.97 -20.10 -4.36
CA MET A 154 -1.58 -20.85 -3.16
C MET A 154 -0.11 -21.29 -3.22
N ALA A 155 0.42 -21.61 -4.42
CA ALA A 155 1.84 -21.91 -4.58
C ALA A 155 2.71 -20.68 -4.32
N LEU A 156 2.30 -19.51 -4.82
CA LEU A 156 2.99 -18.24 -4.59
C LEU A 156 3.02 -17.89 -3.09
N MET A 157 1.89 -18.01 -2.39
CA MET A 157 1.83 -17.76 -0.94
C MET A 157 2.70 -18.74 -0.14
N ARG A 158 2.69 -20.04 -0.47
CA ARG A 158 3.57 -21.02 0.18
C ARG A 158 5.04 -20.68 -0.01
N LYS A 159 5.42 -20.21 -1.20
CA LYS A 159 6.79 -19.75 -1.48
C LYS A 159 7.14 -18.56 -0.59
N ALA A 160 6.29 -17.54 -0.55
CA ALA A 160 6.52 -16.33 0.25
C ALA A 160 6.66 -16.64 1.76
N ILE A 161 5.81 -17.52 2.28
CA ILE A 161 5.88 -17.97 3.69
C ILE A 161 7.17 -18.73 3.97
N THR A 162 7.53 -19.68 3.11
CA THR A 162 8.77 -20.46 3.25
C THR A 162 10.00 -19.54 3.23
N SER A 163 10.08 -18.62 2.28
CA SER A 163 11.18 -17.66 2.16
C SER A 163 11.34 -16.79 3.41
N ARG A 164 10.24 -16.31 4.00
CA ARG A 164 10.27 -15.54 5.25
C ARG A 164 10.79 -16.36 6.43
N ASN A 165 10.36 -17.62 6.55
CA ASN A 165 10.80 -18.50 7.65
C ASN A 165 12.29 -18.82 7.55
N SER A 166 12.80 -19.10 6.35
CA SER A 166 14.24 -19.32 6.13
C SER A 166 15.08 -18.08 6.44
N ALA A 167 14.58 -16.87 6.14
CA ALA A 167 15.25 -15.63 6.49
C ALA A 167 15.27 -15.35 8.01
N LYS A 168 14.35 -15.94 8.79
CA LYS A 168 14.26 -15.80 10.25
C LYS A 168 15.07 -16.85 11.02
N GLY A 169 15.81 -17.73 10.34
CA GLY A 169 16.77 -18.65 10.98
C GLY A 169 16.15 -19.71 11.88
N TRP A 170 15.03 -20.29 11.47
CA TRP A 170 14.47 -21.52 12.06
C TRP A 170 14.86 -22.73 11.21
#